data_AF-F4MY45-F1
#
_entry.id   AF-F4MY45-F1
#
_cell.length_a   1.000
_cell.length_b   1.000
_cell.length_c   1.000
_cell.angle_alpha   90.00
_cell.angle_beta   90.00
_cell.angle_gamma   90.00
#
_symmetry.space_group_name_H-M   'P 1'
#
loop_
_entity.id
_entity.type
_entity.pdbx_description
1 polymer ?
#
loop_
_entity_poly.entity_id
_entity_poly.type
_entity_poly.pdbx_seq_one_letter_code
_entity_poly.pdbx_strand_id
1 'polypeptide(L)'
;MEIVPIEEQLLIETRINPRDIAYIRPGLPATAKITAYDSSIYGNPTGVVETVSPDTLQNEVKRDQLYYRIYVRTNLTNKAGKLFPILPGMVASVEIKTGQKTVLDYLIKPLNKVKESLRER
;
A
#
# COMPACT_ATOMS: atom_id res chain seq x y z
N MET A 1 -5.97 -31.97 0.02
CA MET A 1 -6.47 -31.43 -1.27
C MET A 1 -7.16 -30.13 -0.93
N GLU A 2 -6.44 -29.02 -1.04
CA GLU A 2 -6.95 -27.69 -0.66
C GLU A 2 -7.40 -27.02 -1.95
N ILE A 3 -8.72 -26.96 -2.15
CA ILE A 3 -9.32 -26.35 -3.33
C ILE A 3 -9.32 -24.85 -3.07
N VAL A 4 -8.38 -24.13 -3.67
CA VAL A 4 -8.37 -22.66 -3.64
C VAL A 4 -9.26 -22.20 -4.81
N PRO A 5 -10.38 -21.48 -4.55
CA PRO A 5 -11.29 -21.04 -5.60
C PRO A 5 -10.59 -20.09 -6.58
N ILE A 6 -10.67 -20.40 -7.88
CA ILE A 6 -10.03 -19.63 -8.97
C ILE A 6 -10.72 -18.27 -9.22
N GLU A 7 -11.92 -18.04 -8.65
CA GLU A 7 -12.67 -16.79 -8.76
C GLU A 7 -12.43 -15.80 -7.60
N GLU A 8 -11.52 -16.13 -6.68
CA GLU A 8 -11.22 -15.24 -5.57
C GLU A 8 -10.48 -14.00 -6.04
N GLN A 9 -11.13 -12.86 -5.85
CA GLN A 9 -10.55 -11.53 -6.03
C GLN A 9 -9.15 -11.50 -5.41
N LEU A 10 -8.14 -11.13 -6.19
CA LEU A 10 -6.76 -11.27 -5.75
C LEU A 10 -6.48 -10.31 -4.59
N LEU A 11 -6.07 -10.89 -3.47
CA LEU A 11 -5.62 -10.17 -2.30
C LEU A 11 -4.09 -10.22 -2.21
N ILE A 12 -3.45 -9.06 -2.30
CA ILE A 12 -2.01 -8.93 -2.15
C ILE A 12 -1.71 -8.50 -0.72
N GLU A 13 -1.00 -9.34 0.02
CA GLU A 13 -0.40 -8.95 1.29
C GLU A 13 0.87 -8.12 1.02
N THR A 14 0.96 -6.95 1.63
CA THR A 14 2.18 -6.15 1.59
C THR A 14 2.51 -5.55 2.96
N ARG A 15 3.77 -5.13 3.10
CA ARG A 15 4.36 -4.66 4.34
C ARG A 15 4.64 -3.16 4.23
N ILE A 16 4.22 -2.41 5.23
CA ILE A 16 4.43 -0.97 5.31
C ILE A 16 5.33 -0.61 6.48
N ASN A 17 6.20 0.37 6.27
CA ASN A 17 7.02 0.94 7.33
C ASN A 17 6.12 1.67 8.35
N PRO A 18 6.32 1.47 9.67
CA PRO A 18 5.56 2.17 10.70
C PRO A 18 5.54 3.70 10.55
N ARG A 19 6.56 4.30 9.93
CA ARG A 19 6.60 5.75 9.68
C ARG A 19 5.54 6.25 8.70
N ASP A 20 5.06 5.38 7.82
CA ASP A 20 4.13 5.73 6.74
C ASP A 20 2.67 5.39 7.08
N ILE A 21 2.43 4.62 8.16
CA ILE A 21 1.09 4.11 8.54
C ILE A 21 0.06 5.21 8.73
N ALA A 22 0.48 6.39 9.19
CA ALA A 22 -0.40 7.54 9.43
C ALA A 22 -1.15 8.03 8.16
N TYR A 23 -0.68 7.65 6.97
CA TYR A 23 -1.28 8.06 5.70
C TYR A 23 -1.95 6.91 4.96
N ILE A 24 -1.92 5.70 5.50
CA ILE A 24 -2.51 4.51 4.89
C ILE A 24 -3.87 4.27 5.52
N ARG A 25 -4.90 4.14 4.67
CA ARG A 25 -6.28 3.84 5.08
C ARG A 25 -6.98 2.98 4.02
N PRO A 26 -7.99 2.19 4.42
CA PRO A 26 -8.88 1.52 3.48
C PRO A 26 -9.46 2.48 2.44
N GLY A 27 -9.63 1.98 1.22
CA GLY A 27 -10.16 2.72 0.07
C GLY A 27 -9.13 3.54 -0.70
N LEU A 28 -7.86 3.60 -0.27
CA LEU A 28 -6.83 4.28 -1.05
C LEU A 28 -6.54 3.52 -2.37
N PRO A 29 -6.39 4.24 -3.49
CA PRO A 29 -6.02 3.61 -4.75
C PRO A 29 -4.58 3.08 -4.67
N ALA A 30 -4.39 1.88 -5.20
CA ALA A 30 -3.12 1.19 -5.22
C ALA A 30 -2.83 0.62 -6.62
N THR A 31 -1.54 0.50 -6.94
CA THR A 31 -1.05 -0.12 -8.17
C THR A 31 -0.14 -1.27 -7.76
N ALA A 32 -0.41 -2.48 -8.24
CA ALA A 32 0.42 -3.64 -7.97
C ALA A 32 1.34 -3.94 -9.15
N LYS A 33 2.63 -4.14 -8.88
CA LYS A 33 3.64 -4.57 -9.84
C LYS A 33 4.05 -5.99 -9.50
N ILE A 34 3.78 -6.91 -10.41
CA ILE A 34 3.99 -8.34 -10.21
C ILE A 34 5.31 -8.72 -10.84
N THR A 35 6.28 -9.21 -10.06
CA THR A 35 7.64 -9.46 -10.56
C THR A 35 7.67 -10.54 -11.66
N ALA A 36 6.71 -11.46 -11.65
CA ALA A 36 6.57 -12.51 -12.64
C ALA A 36 6.13 -12.01 -14.04
N TYR A 37 5.68 -10.75 -14.17
CA TYR A 37 5.21 -10.17 -15.42
C TYR A 37 5.99 -8.90 -15.77
N ASP A 38 6.32 -8.73 -17.05
CA ASP A 38 6.92 -7.49 -17.55
C ASP A 38 5.87 -6.36 -17.57
N SER A 39 6.04 -5.38 -16.69
CA SER A 39 5.12 -4.23 -16.58
C SER A 39 5.02 -3.39 -17.86
N SER A 40 6.02 -3.44 -18.74
CA SER A 40 6.02 -2.71 -20.02
C SER A 40 5.08 -3.36 -21.03
N ILE A 41 4.91 -4.67 -20.92
CA ILE A 41 4.07 -5.49 -21.82
C ILE A 41 2.65 -5.61 -21.24
N TYR A 42 2.55 -5.89 -19.94
CA TYR A 42 1.28 -6.26 -19.30
C TYR A 42 0.62 -5.12 -18.52
N GLY A 43 1.34 -4.01 -18.32
CA GLY A 43 0.90 -2.95 -17.41
C GLY A 43 0.92 -3.40 -15.95
N ASN A 44 0.43 -2.51 -15.09
CA ASN A 44 0.30 -2.78 -13.67
C ASN A 44 -1.18 -2.85 -13.29
N PRO A 45 -1.66 -3.95 -12.71
CA PRO A 45 -3.02 -4.04 -12.21
C PRO A 45 -3.29 -2.96 -11.15
N THR A 46 -4.50 -2.40 -11.24
CA THR A 46 -4.99 -1.41 -10.27
C THR A 46 -5.79 -2.10 -9.18
N GLY A 47 -5.78 -1.51 -8.00
CA GLY A 47 -6.44 -2.05 -6.84
C GLY A 47 -6.75 -0.97 -5.82
N VAL A 48 -7.26 -1.43 -4.69
CA VAL A 48 -7.61 -0.59 -3.54
C VAL A 48 -7.10 -1.23 -2.27
N VAL A 49 -6.65 -0.41 -1.32
CA VAL A 49 -6.35 -0.88 0.03
C VAL A 49 -7.67 -1.35 0.65
N GLU A 50 -7.74 -2.62 1.00
CA GLU A 50 -8.92 -3.21 1.62
C GLU A 50 -8.84 -3.11 3.15
N THR A 51 -7.78 -3.65 3.71
CA THR A 51 -7.61 -3.73 5.17
C THR A 51 -6.20 -3.33 5.57
N VAL A 52 -6.11 -2.64 6.70
CA VAL A 52 -4.85 -2.30 7.37
C VAL A 52 -4.85 -3.02 8.70
N SER A 53 -3.86 -3.88 8.93
CA SER A 53 -3.71 -4.58 10.21
C SER A 53 -3.47 -3.56 11.32
N PRO A 54 -4.16 -3.66 12.47
CA PRO A 54 -3.94 -2.76 13.60
C PRO A 54 -2.58 -3.01 14.28
N ASP A 55 -2.05 -4.22 14.15
CA ASP A 55 -0.85 -4.64 14.86
C ASP A 55 0.43 -4.37 14.09
N THR A 56 1.44 -3.89 14.81
CA THR A 56 2.83 -3.86 14.34
C THR A 56 3.46 -5.23 14.52
N LEU A 57 4.01 -5.80 13.45
CA LEU A 57 4.66 -7.09 13.46
C LEU A 57 6.17 -6.93 13.33
N GLN A 58 6.90 -7.87 13.91
CA GLN A 58 8.35 -7.92 13.86
C GLN A 58 8.79 -8.87 12.73
N ASN A 59 9.81 -8.48 11.97
CA ASN A 59 10.38 -9.36 10.95
C ASN A 59 11.14 -10.51 11.64
N GLU A 60 10.80 -11.75 11.28
CA GLU A 60 11.35 -12.97 11.88
C GLU A 60 12.87 -13.09 11.67
N VAL A 61 13.39 -12.58 10.55
CA VAL A 61 14.82 -12.62 10.19
C VAL A 61 15.56 -11.42 10.76
N LYS A 62 14.91 -10.25 10.78
CA LYS A 62 15.48 -8.98 11.26
C LYS A 62 14.60 -8.40 12.35
N ARG A 63 14.86 -8.82 13.60
CA ARG A 63 14.01 -8.44 14.75
C ARG A 63 13.93 -6.92 14.97
N ASP A 64 14.89 -6.15 14.49
CA ASP A 64 14.85 -4.69 14.54
C ASP A 64 13.87 -4.06 13.53
N GLN A 65 13.37 -4.82 12.56
CA GLN A 65 12.50 -4.30 11.51
C GLN A 65 11.02 -4.59 11.80
N LEU A 66 10.33 -3.54 12.24
CA LEU A 66 8.89 -3.54 12.44
C LEU A 66 8.15 -3.18 11.14
N TYR A 67 6.96 -3.75 10.94
CA TYR A 67 6.10 -3.46 9.80
C TYR A 67 4.62 -3.64 10.13
N TYR A 68 3.76 -2.94 9.41
CA TYR A 68 2.33 -3.20 9.38
C TYR A 68 1.98 -4.07 8.18
N ARG A 69 1.07 -5.03 8.34
CA ARG A 69 0.49 -5.78 7.21
C ARG A 69 -0.71 -5.03 6.68
N ILE A 70 -0.80 -4.96 5.36
CA ILE A 70 -1.97 -4.44 4.67
C ILE A 70 -2.36 -5.37 3.54
N TYR A 71 -3.65 -5.40 3.25
CA TYR A 71 -4.22 -6.19 2.18
C TYR A 71 -4.74 -5.28 1.09
N VAL A 72 -4.30 -5.52 -0.14
CA VAL A 72 -4.68 -4.74 -1.31
C VAL A 72 -5.44 -5.65 -2.24
N ARG A 73 -6.69 -5.27 -2.50
CA ARG A 73 -7.57 -5.96 -3.41
C ARG A 73 -7.33 -5.46 -4.81
N THR A 74 -7.06 -6.35 -5.76
CA THR A 74 -6.82 -5.99 -7.15
C THR A 74 -7.56 -6.91 -8.10
N ASN A 75 -7.96 -6.34 -9.24
CA ASN A 75 -8.49 -7.10 -10.36
C ASN A 75 -7.43 -7.10 -11.47
N LEU A 76 -7.00 -8.30 -11.87
CA LEU A 76 -5.99 -8.48 -12.91
C LEU A 76 -6.60 -8.47 -14.28
N THR A 77 -6.88 -7.28 -14.78
CA THR A 77 -7.20 -7.07 -16.18
C THR A 77 -6.07 -6.28 -16.83
N ASN A 78 -5.41 -6.87 -17.82
CA ASN A 78 -4.51 -6.11 -18.70
C ASN A 78 -5.35 -5.12 -19.52
N LYS A 79 -4.70 -4.11 -20.12
CA LYS A 79 -5.26 -3.19 -21.12
C LYS A 79 -5.98 -3.91 -22.28
N ALA A 80 -5.62 -5.16 -22.56
CA ALA A 80 -6.26 -6.02 -23.57
C ALA A 80 -7.44 -6.86 -23.04
N GLY A 81 -7.87 -6.68 -21.78
CA GLY A 81 -8.99 -7.40 -21.16
C GLY A 81 -8.72 -8.86 -20.81
N LYS A 82 -7.51 -9.38 -21.06
CA LYS A 82 -7.13 -10.76 -20.71
C LYS A 82 -6.80 -10.87 -19.23
N LEU A 83 -7.45 -11.82 -18.55
CA LEU A 83 -7.11 -12.25 -17.20
C LEU A 83 -5.84 -13.10 -17.24
N PHE A 84 -4.86 -12.78 -16.40
CA PHE A 84 -3.66 -13.60 -16.22
C PHE A 84 -3.70 -14.24 -14.82
N PRO A 85 -3.39 -15.54 -14.71
CA PRO A 85 -3.43 -16.22 -13.42
C PRO A 85 -2.28 -15.74 -12.55
N ILE A 86 -2.58 -15.05 -11.44
CA ILE A 86 -1.62 -14.86 -10.36
C ILE A 86 -1.79 -15.98 -9.37
N LEU A 87 -0.68 -16.67 -9.12
CA LEU A 87 -0.64 -17.78 -8.19
C LEU A 87 -0.08 -17.30 -6.84
N PRO A 88 -0.53 -17.91 -5.73
CA PRO A 88 0.11 -17.71 -4.44
C PRO A 88 1.62 -17.95 -4.50
N GLY A 89 2.38 -17.18 -3.73
CA GLY A 89 3.85 -17.25 -3.70
C GLY A 89 4.56 -16.34 -4.71
N MET A 90 3.83 -15.70 -5.63
CA MET A 90 4.40 -14.65 -6.48
C MET A 90 4.79 -13.42 -5.65
N VAL A 91 5.90 -12.80 -6.02
CA VAL A 91 6.35 -11.53 -5.43
C VAL A 91 5.66 -10.37 -6.14
N ALA A 92 5.12 -9.46 -5.34
CA ALA A 92 4.49 -8.24 -5.81
C ALA A 92 4.94 -7.04 -4.98
N SER A 93 5.14 -5.90 -5.65
CA SER A 93 5.35 -4.60 -5.03
C SER A 93 4.10 -3.77 -5.22
N VAL A 94 3.61 -3.11 -4.17
CA VAL A 94 2.41 -2.27 -4.26
C VAL A 94 2.75 -0.82 -4.00
N GLU A 95 2.31 0.05 -4.90
CA GLU A 95 2.40 1.49 -4.76
C GLU A 95 1.03 2.05 -4.34
N ILE A 96 0.95 2.66 -3.16
CA ILE A 96 -0.29 3.21 -2.60
C ILE A 96 -0.29 4.72 -2.77
N LYS A 97 -1.35 5.25 -3.39
CA LYS A 97 -1.51 6.69 -3.62
C LYS A 97 -2.16 7.33 -2.39
N THR A 98 -1.33 7.84 -1.48
CA THR A 98 -1.76 8.44 -0.20
C THR A 98 -2.22 9.90 -0.29
N GLY A 99 -2.24 10.51 -1.49
CA GLY A 99 -2.80 11.86 -1.68
C GLY A 99 -1.85 13.02 -1.36
N GLN A 100 -0.58 12.75 -1.09
CA GLN A 100 0.53 13.71 -0.93
C GLN A 100 0.47 14.59 0.34
N LYS A 101 1.62 14.71 1.01
CA LYS A 101 2.08 16.02 1.52
C LYS A 101 2.89 16.63 0.40
N THR A 102 2.51 17.82 -0.03
CA THR A 102 3.38 18.60 -0.90
C THR A 102 4.60 19.04 -0.10
N VAL A 103 5.76 19.23 -0.73
CA VAL A 103 6.94 19.83 -0.05
C VAL A 103 6.57 21.19 0.59
N LEU A 104 5.57 21.86 0.00
CA LEU A 104 4.96 23.10 0.49
C LEU A 104 4.33 22.97 1.89
N ASP A 105 3.76 21.81 2.25
CA ASP A 105 3.21 21.57 3.59
C ASP A 105 4.29 21.62 4.69
N TYR A 106 5.55 21.34 4.35
CA TYR A 106 6.67 21.44 5.28
C TYR A 106 7.15 22.89 5.45
N LEU A 107 6.98 23.73 4.42
CA LEU A 107 7.34 25.14 4.43
C LEU A 107 6.31 26.01 5.20
N ILE A 108 5.04 25.62 5.24
CA ILE A 108 3.98 26.37 5.94
C ILE A 108 3.86 25.99 7.43
N LYS A 109 4.34 24.80 7.83
CA LYS A 109 4.33 24.32 9.22
C LYS A 109 4.85 25.30 10.30
N PRO A 110 5.92 26.10 10.10
CA PRO A 110 6.40 27.02 11.14
C PRO A 110 5.48 28.22 11.38
N LEU A 111 4.58 28.58 10.47
CA LEU A 111 3.75 29.79 10.59
C LEU A 111 2.58 29.62 11.58
N ASN A 112 2.13 28.39 11.82
CA ASN A 112 1.03 28.12 12.75
C ASN A 112 1.44 28.11 14.23
N LYS A 113 2.74 28.08 14.56
CA LYS A 113 3.22 28.16 15.94
C LYS A 113 3.29 29.59 16.51
N VAL A 114 3.12 30.62 15.68
CA VAL A 114 3.32 32.01 16.09
C VAL A 114 2.08 32.61 16.79
N LYS A 115 0.92 31.95 16.73
CA LYS A 115 -0.32 32.50 17.34
C LYS A 115 -0.53 32.16 18.82
N GLU A 116 0.16 31.17 19.38
CA GLU A 116 0.01 30.82 20.82
C GLU A 116 0.97 31.61 21.72
N SER A 117 2.03 32.21 21.21
CA SER A 117 3.00 32.97 22.03
C SER A 117 2.61 34.43 22.30
N LEU A 118 1.42 34.86 21.89
CA LEU A 118 0.92 36.24 22.08
C LEU A 118 -0.21 36.36 23.11
N ARG A 119 -0.57 35.25 23.80
CA ARG A 119 -1.63 35.24 24.82
C ARG A 119 -1.11 34.90 26.22
N GLU A 120 0.09 35.36 26.57
CA GLU A 120 0.50 35.47 27.98
C GLU A 120 1.28 36.77 28.18
N ARG A 121 0.53 37.84 28.48
CA ARG A 121 0.93 38.92 29.37
C ARG A 121 -0.28 39.31 30.20
#